data_AF-A0A084ZRA6-F1
#
_entry.id   AF-A0A084ZRA6-F1
#
_cell.length_a   1.000
_cell.length_b   1.000
_cell.length_c   1.000
_cell.angle_alpha   90.00
_cell.angle_beta   90.00
_cell.angle_gamma   90.00
#
_symmetry.space_group_name_H-M   'P 1'
#
loop_
_entity.id
_entity.type
_entity.pdbx_description
1 polymer ?
#
loop_
_entity_poly.entity_id
_entity_poly.type
_entity_poly.pdbx_seq_one_letter_code
_entity_poly.pdbx_strand_id
1 'polypeptide(L)'
;WEKWWGKAWIRTDIGDYDNPGFDDLTMSLAFLPDLKTESTTPAGLPVFYQHKADTGARAIAGFTPRDYLTHWLSQWVRDYGIDGFRVDTAKHVEMASWQQLKTEATKALAAWKQENPQKALDDAPFWMTGEAWGHGVMQSEYYRHGFDAMINFDYQDQAASAASCLANMDENWQQMAEKLQDFNVLSYLSSHDTRLFREGGSRAAEMLLLAPGAVQIFYGDESGRPFGPTGSDPLQGTRSDMNWQDVSGKSAALVKHWQILGQFRARHPAIGAGKQTTLALSQGYGFVREKGEDSVMVVWAGKAE
;
A
#
# COMPACT_ATOMS: atom_id res chain seq x y z
N TRP A 1 2.84 1.43 31.05
CA TRP A 1 3.02 2.55 30.12
C TRP A 1 3.67 3.81 30.71
N GLU A 2 3.65 4.01 32.04
CA GLU A 2 4.16 5.24 32.66
C GLU A 2 5.65 5.47 32.42
N LYS A 3 6.45 4.40 32.54
CA LYS A 3 7.89 4.42 32.23
C LYS A 3 8.21 4.38 30.73
N TRP A 4 7.20 4.42 29.88
CA TRP A 4 7.31 4.25 28.43
C TRP A 4 6.87 5.54 27.73
N TRP A 5 5.58 5.66 27.43
CA TRP A 5 5.04 6.81 26.70
C TRP A 5 4.73 8.00 27.63
N GLY A 6 4.22 7.71 28.83
CA GLY A 6 3.73 8.73 29.76
C GLY A 6 2.35 9.29 29.35
N LYS A 7 1.72 10.01 30.28
CA LYS A 7 0.32 10.45 30.14
C LYS A 7 0.10 11.50 29.06
N ALA A 8 1.12 12.27 28.68
CA ALA A 8 0.98 13.27 27.62
C ALA A 8 0.86 12.64 26.22
N TRP A 9 1.32 11.39 26.06
CA TRP A 9 1.46 10.75 24.76
C TRP A 9 0.34 9.82 24.39
N ILE A 10 -0.21 9.08 25.36
CA ILE A 10 -1.18 8.01 25.09
C ILE A 10 -2.45 8.16 25.92
N ARG A 11 -3.52 7.50 25.46
CA ARG A 11 -4.72 7.18 26.23
C ARG A 11 -4.94 5.66 26.25
N THR A 12 -5.48 5.14 27.34
CA THR A 12 -5.70 3.68 27.56
C THR A 12 -6.65 3.48 28.74
N ASP A 13 -7.37 2.36 28.76
CA ASP A 13 -8.27 1.92 29.83
C ASP A 13 -7.53 1.36 31.07
N ILE A 14 -6.19 1.42 31.08
CA ILE A 14 -5.36 0.90 32.17
C ILE A 14 -4.76 2.04 33.00
N GLY A 15 -5.10 2.07 34.30
CA GLY A 15 -4.51 3.00 35.26
C GLY A 15 -5.11 4.41 35.17
N ASP A 16 -4.32 5.42 35.54
CA ASP A 16 -4.76 6.81 35.63
C ASP A 16 -4.43 7.61 34.35
N TYR A 17 -4.82 7.06 33.19
CA TYR A 17 -4.67 7.68 31.87
C TYR A 17 -6.01 8.26 31.41
N ASP A 18 -5.97 9.12 30.38
CA ASP A 18 -7.17 9.49 29.66
C ASP A 18 -7.83 8.22 29.10
N ASN A 19 -9.16 8.14 29.19
CA ASN A 19 -9.90 6.99 28.68
C ASN A 19 -9.98 7.04 27.14
N PRO A 20 -9.93 5.89 26.46
CA PRO A 20 -10.23 5.80 25.04
C PRO A 20 -11.65 6.25 24.73
N GLY A 21 -11.84 6.85 23.55
CA GLY A 21 -13.17 7.09 23.01
C GLY A 21 -13.75 5.86 22.32
N PHE A 22 -14.84 6.08 21.59
CA PHE A 22 -15.58 5.03 20.87
C PHE A 22 -15.59 5.25 19.35
N ASP A 23 -14.96 6.31 18.86
CA ASP A 23 -14.82 6.60 17.43
C ASP A 23 -13.47 6.09 16.90
N ASP A 24 -13.33 6.06 15.57
CA ASP A 24 -12.10 5.59 14.92
C ASP A 24 -10.87 6.40 15.37
N LEU A 25 -11.01 7.68 15.73
CA LEU A 25 -9.86 8.56 16.00
C LEU A 25 -9.29 8.42 17.42
N THR A 26 -10.10 7.99 18.39
CA THR A 26 -9.71 8.03 19.81
C THR A 26 -9.86 6.69 20.52
N MET A 27 -10.32 5.66 19.82
CA MET A 27 -10.46 4.31 20.40
C MET A 27 -9.12 3.59 20.56
N SER A 28 -9.05 2.66 21.51
CA SER A 28 -7.97 1.68 21.56
C SER A 28 -8.22 0.57 20.54
N LEU A 29 -7.38 0.49 19.51
CA LEU A 29 -7.46 -0.57 18.51
C LEU A 29 -6.73 -1.83 19.02
N ALA A 30 -7.42 -2.98 18.97
CA ALA A 30 -6.85 -4.28 19.35
C ALA A 30 -6.18 -4.29 20.75
N PHE A 31 -6.77 -3.57 21.71
CA PHE A 31 -6.26 -3.42 23.09
C PHE A 31 -4.91 -2.69 23.20
N LEU A 32 -4.48 -2.02 22.13
CA LEU A 32 -3.29 -1.16 22.15
C LEU A 32 -3.66 0.25 22.61
N PRO A 33 -2.77 0.94 23.35
CA PRO A 33 -2.95 2.35 23.67
C PRO A 33 -3.03 3.19 22.40
N ASP A 34 -3.91 4.18 22.40
CA ASP A 34 -3.97 5.18 21.32
C ASP A 34 -2.97 6.32 21.60
N LEU A 35 -2.30 6.78 20.54
CA LEU A 35 -1.41 7.94 20.59
C LEU A 35 -2.23 9.20 20.35
N LYS A 36 -2.11 10.17 21.26
CA LYS A 36 -2.90 11.41 21.24
C LYS A 36 -2.43 12.40 20.17
N THR A 37 -2.52 12.01 18.90
CA THR A 37 -2.07 12.82 17.77
C THR A 37 -2.94 14.03 17.51
N GLU A 38 -4.16 14.09 18.05
CA GLU A 38 -5.01 15.28 18.07
C GLU A 38 -4.60 16.31 19.12
N SER A 39 -3.76 15.93 20.09
CA SER A 39 -3.36 16.81 21.19
C SER A 39 -2.55 18.01 20.67
N THR A 40 -2.97 19.20 21.05
CA THR A 40 -2.26 20.47 20.77
C THR A 40 -1.30 20.87 21.89
N THR A 41 -1.22 20.06 22.96
CA THR A 41 -0.36 20.32 24.11
C THR A 41 1.03 19.75 23.86
N PRO A 42 2.11 20.51 24.13
CA PRO A 42 3.47 19.98 24.07
C PRO A 42 3.62 18.77 24.99
N ALA A 43 4.05 17.64 24.44
CA ALA A 43 4.11 16.38 25.18
C ALA A 43 5.49 16.10 25.79
N GLY A 44 6.52 16.81 25.33
CA GLY A 44 7.91 16.46 25.62
C GLY A 44 8.29 15.10 25.05
N LEU A 45 9.52 14.65 25.29
CA LEU A 45 9.98 13.35 24.81
C LEU A 45 9.32 12.21 25.61
N PRO A 46 8.91 11.07 25.01
CA PRO A 46 8.44 9.91 25.75
C PRO A 46 9.47 9.46 26.80
N VAL A 47 9.01 9.01 27.96
CA VAL A 47 9.86 8.62 29.10
C VAL A 47 10.91 7.59 28.70
N PHE A 48 10.55 6.60 27.89
CA PHE A 48 11.50 5.59 27.40
C PHE A 48 12.66 6.20 26.60
N TYR A 49 12.38 7.17 25.72
CA TYR A 49 13.41 7.82 24.91
C TYR A 49 14.32 8.73 25.73
N GLN A 50 13.81 9.34 26.81
CA GLN A 50 14.64 10.12 27.74
C GLN A 50 15.74 9.26 28.40
N HIS A 51 15.50 7.95 28.52
CA HIS A 51 16.42 6.99 29.14
C HIS A 51 17.17 6.11 28.12
N LYS A 52 17.07 6.41 26.83
CA LYS A 52 17.69 5.63 25.74
C LYS A 52 18.57 6.52 24.85
N ALA A 53 19.79 6.77 25.31
CA ALA A 53 20.72 7.73 24.72
C ALA A 53 21.20 7.39 23.29
N ASP A 54 21.17 6.11 22.91
CA ASP A 54 21.60 5.59 21.59
C ASP A 54 20.56 5.80 20.47
N THR A 55 19.39 6.36 20.77
CA THR A 55 18.34 6.60 19.76
C THR A 55 18.52 7.88 18.96
N GLY A 56 19.35 8.82 19.44
CA GLY A 56 19.43 10.16 18.87
C GLY A 56 18.20 11.05 19.14
N ALA A 57 17.15 10.53 19.79
CA ALA A 57 15.95 11.30 20.10
C ALA A 57 16.27 12.45 21.07
N ARG A 58 15.69 13.63 20.81
CA ARG A 58 15.88 14.85 21.62
C ARG A 58 14.53 15.48 21.90
N ALA A 59 14.40 16.09 23.07
CA ALA A 59 13.25 16.93 23.37
C ALA A 59 13.30 18.19 22.51
N ILE A 60 12.21 18.46 21.79
CA ILE A 60 12.03 19.65 20.97
C ILE A 60 10.93 20.49 21.62
N ALA A 61 11.27 21.73 21.95
CA ALA A 61 10.35 22.62 22.65
C ALA A 61 9.09 22.87 21.81
N GLY A 62 7.92 22.75 22.43
CA GLY A 62 6.63 22.99 21.79
C GLY A 62 6.06 21.82 21.00
N PHE A 63 6.81 20.74 20.75
CA PHE A 63 6.32 19.61 19.97
C PHE A 63 5.21 18.84 20.69
N THR A 64 4.11 18.65 19.97
CA THR A 64 3.01 17.74 20.29
C THR A 64 3.37 16.30 19.91
N PRO A 65 2.57 15.27 20.28
CA PRO A 65 2.81 13.90 19.82
C PRO A 65 2.88 13.77 18.30
N ARG A 66 1.98 14.48 17.58
CA ARG A 66 1.96 14.54 16.11
C ARG A 66 3.25 15.12 15.53
N ASP A 67 3.76 16.20 16.11
CA ASP A 67 4.98 16.86 15.63
C ASP A 67 6.19 15.94 15.77
N TYR A 68 6.33 15.27 16.91
CA TYR A 68 7.39 14.29 17.10
C TYR A 68 7.30 13.12 16.13
N LEU A 69 6.11 12.50 15.98
CA LEU A 69 5.92 11.39 15.04
C LEU A 69 6.24 11.81 13.60
N THR A 70 5.74 12.97 13.18
CA THR A 70 6.03 13.51 11.84
C THR A 70 7.52 13.79 11.66
N HIS A 71 8.16 14.41 12.66
CA HIS A 71 9.58 14.72 12.62
C HIS A 71 10.43 13.44 12.53
N TRP A 72 10.16 12.43 13.36
CA TRP A 72 10.91 11.18 13.32
C TRP A 72 10.71 10.43 12.01
N LEU A 73 9.48 10.34 11.51
CA LEU A 73 9.20 9.67 10.23
C LEU A 73 9.86 10.41 9.05
N SER A 74 9.73 11.74 8.98
CA SER A 74 10.40 12.53 7.93
C SER A 74 11.92 12.53 8.05
N GLN A 75 12.48 12.33 9.25
CA GLN A 75 13.92 12.15 9.42
C GLN A 75 14.41 10.87 8.74
N TRP A 76 13.67 9.75 8.79
CA TRP A 76 14.02 8.55 8.01
C TRP A 76 14.10 8.85 6.51
N VAL A 77 13.18 9.67 6.01
CA VAL A 77 13.21 10.11 4.61
C VAL A 77 14.44 10.98 4.34
N ARG A 78 14.76 11.93 5.22
CA ARG A 78 15.92 12.82 5.08
C ARG A 78 17.25 12.07 5.17
N ASP A 79 17.35 11.04 5.99
CA ASP A 79 18.61 10.34 6.23
C ASP A 79 18.86 9.25 5.18
N TYR A 80 17.81 8.54 4.78
CA TYR A 80 17.94 7.32 3.97
C TYR A 80 17.34 7.44 2.57
N GLY A 81 16.59 8.50 2.26
CA GLY A 81 15.98 8.68 0.95
C GLY A 81 14.82 7.74 0.68
N ILE A 82 14.05 7.37 1.72
CA ILE A 82 12.86 6.53 1.54
C ILE A 82 11.85 7.28 0.67
N ASP A 83 11.43 6.70 -0.45
CA ASP A 83 10.59 7.37 -1.44
C ASP A 83 9.10 7.43 -1.07
N GLY A 84 8.67 6.70 -0.04
CA GLY A 84 7.26 6.70 0.33
C GLY A 84 6.89 5.97 1.62
N PHE A 85 5.62 6.15 2.04
CA PHE A 85 5.02 5.45 3.17
C PHE A 85 3.77 4.66 2.76
N ARG A 86 3.67 3.43 3.28
CA ARG A 86 2.41 2.70 3.42
C ARG A 86 1.91 2.94 4.84
N VAL A 87 0.85 3.70 4.97
CA VAL A 87 0.21 4.02 6.25
C VAL A 87 -0.72 2.89 6.64
N ASP A 88 -0.37 2.21 7.73
CA ASP A 88 -1.21 1.24 8.39
C ASP A 88 -2.42 1.93 9.02
N THR A 89 -3.59 1.27 9.01
CA THR A 89 -4.76 1.67 9.80
C THR A 89 -5.13 3.15 9.72
N ALA A 90 -5.06 3.75 8.51
CA ALA A 90 -5.11 5.19 8.24
C ALA A 90 -6.37 5.90 8.78
N LYS A 91 -7.47 5.16 9.00
CA LYS A 91 -8.73 5.68 9.54
C LYS A 91 -8.65 6.12 11.01
N HIS A 92 -7.61 5.70 11.73
CA HIS A 92 -7.47 5.95 13.16
C HIS A 92 -6.67 7.20 13.52
N VAL A 93 -6.38 8.06 12.55
CA VAL A 93 -5.58 9.28 12.74
C VAL A 93 -6.18 10.39 11.88
N GLU A 94 -6.11 11.63 12.36
CA GLU A 94 -6.78 12.75 11.72
C GLU A 94 -6.16 13.09 10.37
N MET A 95 -7.00 13.53 9.44
CA MET A 95 -6.59 13.98 8.11
C MET A 95 -5.51 15.09 8.15
N ALA A 96 -5.56 15.97 9.15
CA ALA A 96 -4.54 17.00 9.34
C ALA A 96 -3.16 16.42 9.69
N SER A 97 -3.11 15.31 10.42
CA SER A 97 -1.88 14.59 10.74
C SER A 97 -1.26 13.98 9.48
N TRP A 98 -2.09 13.41 8.60
CA TRP A 98 -1.65 12.89 7.30
C TRP A 98 -1.13 13.97 6.35
N GLN A 99 -1.82 15.10 6.28
CA GLN A 99 -1.36 16.25 5.50
C GLN A 99 -0.01 16.78 6.02
N GLN A 100 0.16 16.86 7.34
CA GLN A 100 1.42 17.26 7.97
C GLN A 100 2.56 16.29 7.62
N LEU A 101 2.32 14.97 7.75
CA LEU A 101 3.29 13.94 7.41
C LEU A 101 3.73 14.02 5.94
N LYS A 102 2.77 14.09 5.00
CA LYS A 102 3.06 14.22 3.57
C LYS A 102 3.91 15.46 3.28
N THR A 103 3.57 16.59 3.90
CA THR A 103 4.27 17.86 3.68
C THR A 103 5.74 17.77 4.11
N GLU A 104 6.00 17.26 5.31
CA GLU A 104 7.37 17.16 5.84
C GLU A 104 8.17 16.07 5.15
N ALA A 105 7.57 14.91 4.85
CA ALA A 105 8.24 13.85 4.10
C ALA A 105 8.60 14.26 2.66
N THR A 106 7.72 15.03 1.99
CA THR A 106 8.02 15.59 0.66
C THR A 106 9.21 16.53 0.68
N LYS A 107 9.26 17.44 1.66
CA LYS A 107 10.42 18.35 1.85
C LYS A 107 11.70 17.56 2.15
N ALA A 108 11.60 16.54 3.01
CA ALA A 108 12.72 15.69 3.37
C ALA A 108 13.30 14.94 2.17
N LEU A 109 12.44 14.33 1.33
CA LEU A 109 12.89 13.60 0.13
C LEU A 109 13.54 14.54 -0.88
N ALA A 110 12.95 15.72 -1.11
CA ALA A 110 13.52 16.72 -2.01
C ALA A 110 14.93 17.15 -1.57
N ALA A 111 15.12 17.39 -0.26
CA ALA A 111 16.43 17.72 0.29
C ALA A 111 17.42 16.55 0.18
N TRP A 112 16.99 15.31 0.47
CA TRP A 112 17.84 14.13 0.31
C TRP A 112 18.28 13.94 -1.14
N LYS A 113 17.36 14.07 -2.12
CA LYS A 113 17.67 13.95 -3.56
C LYS A 113 18.65 15.04 -4.01
N GLN A 114 18.50 16.28 -3.53
CA GLN A 114 19.43 17.38 -3.80
C GLN A 114 20.84 17.10 -3.25
N GLU A 115 20.93 16.52 -2.05
CA GLU A 115 22.21 16.18 -1.41
C GLU A 115 22.83 14.88 -1.98
N ASN A 116 22.02 14.02 -2.61
CA ASN A 116 22.42 12.72 -3.14
C ASN A 116 22.03 12.52 -4.63
N PRO A 117 22.42 13.42 -5.56
CA PRO A 117 21.95 13.36 -6.95
C PRO A 117 22.38 12.09 -7.70
N GLN A 118 23.46 11.42 -7.26
CA GLN A 118 23.94 10.17 -7.86
C GLN A 118 23.22 8.92 -7.30
N LYS A 119 22.44 9.07 -6.22
CA LYS A 119 21.66 7.98 -5.61
C LYS A 119 20.17 8.10 -5.86
N ALA A 120 19.68 9.30 -6.20
CA ALA A 120 18.30 9.52 -6.58
C ALA A 120 17.96 8.64 -7.78
N LEU A 121 16.91 7.82 -7.66
CA LEU A 121 16.44 6.94 -8.73
C LEU A 121 15.72 7.74 -9.83
N ASP A 122 15.01 8.79 -9.43
CA ASP A 122 14.20 9.67 -10.27
C ASP A 122 13.92 11.00 -9.55
N ASP A 123 13.16 11.88 -10.21
CA ASP A 123 12.64 13.14 -9.65
C ASP A 123 11.20 13.01 -9.13
N ALA A 124 10.71 11.79 -8.90
CA ALA A 124 9.34 11.58 -8.40
C ALA A 124 9.15 12.19 -7.01
N PRO A 125 7.96 12.75 -6.71
CA PRO A 125 7.64 13.24 -5.38
C PRO A 125 7.52 12.09 -4.38
N PHE A 126 7.60 12.41 -3.08
CA PHE A 126 7.37 11.42 -2.02
C PHE A 126 5.97 10.81 -2.18
N TRP A 127 5.86 9.49 -2.16
CA TRP A 127 4.62 8.77 -2.42
C TRP A 127 4.00 8.20 -1.14
N MET A 128 2.70 8.37 -0.94
CA MET A 128 1.99 7.89 0.25
C MET A 128 0.76 7.08 -0.16
N THR A 129 0.69 5.85 0.34
CA THR A 129 -0.47 4.98 0.22
C THR A 129 -1.02 4.63 1.58
N GLY A 130 -2.34 4.45 1.68
CA GLY A 130 -3.02 4.20 2.94
C GLY A 130 -3.82 2.91 2.96
N GLU A 131 -3.87 2.30 4.13
CA GLU A 131 -4.80 1.23 4.47
C GLU A 131 -6.00 1.81 5.24
N ALA A 132 -7.15 1.90 4.57
CA ALA A 132 -8.43 2.12 5.24
C ALA A 132 -9.31 0.92 4.91
N TRP A 133 -9.54 0.04 5.89
CA TRP A 133 -10.21 -1.24 5.64
C TRP A 133 -11.57 -1.06 4.94
N GLY A 134 -11.78 -1.82 3.86
CA GLY A 134 -12.97 -1.72 3.01
C GLY A 134 -12.93 -0.58 1.97
N HIS A 135 -11.80 0.11 1.82
CA HIS A 135 -11.61 1.07 0.73
C HIS A 135 -11.44 0.35 -0.61
N GLY A 136 -11.98 0.93 -1.67
CA GLY A 136 -12.00 0.38 -3.02
C GLY A 136 -11.75 1.46 -4.07
N VAL A 137 -12.39 1.34 -5.24
CA VAL A 137 -12.18 2.28 -6.35
C VAL A 137 -13.06 3.52 -6.20
N MET A 138 -12.63 4.44 -5.32
CA MET A 138 -13.30 5.72 -5.08
C MET A 138 -12.32 6.81 -4.61
N GLN A 139 -12.62 8.06 -4.96
CA GLN A 139 -11.87 9.23 -4.51
C GLN A 139 -12.44 9.73 -3.18
N SER A 140 -11.86 9.29 -2.07
CA SER A 140 -12.22 9.70 -0.70
C SER A 140 -11.45 10.94 -0.23
N GLU A 141 -11.72 11.41 0.99
CA GLU A 141 -11.04 12.57 1.58
C GLU A 141 -9.53 12.36 1.77
N TYR A 142 -9.03 11.12 1.83
CA TYR A 142 -7.58 10.83 1.96
C TYR A 142 -6.75 11.46 0.82
N TYR A 143 -7.29 11.50 -0.40
CA TYR A 143 -6.59 12.08 -1.56
C TYR A 143 -6.40 13.59 -1.46
N ARG A 144 -7.22 14.27 -0.64
CA ARG A 144 -7.09 15.71 -0.34
C ARG A 144 -6.12 15.98 0.82
N HIS A 145 -5.66 14.92 1.49
CA HIS A 145 -4.85 14.99 2.71
C HIS A 145 -3.56 14.18 2.59
N GLY A 146 -3.00 14.19 1.39
CA GLY A 146 -1.64 13.76 1.11
C GLY A 146 -1.47 12.35 0.53
N PHE A 147 -2.51 11.53 0.51
CA PHE A 147 -2.42 10.19 -0.08
C PHE A 147 -2.49 10.25 -1.61
N ASP A 148 -1.53 9.58 -2.26
CA ASP A 148 -1.49 9.43 -3.72
C ASP A 148 -2.25 8.17 -4.17
N ALA A 149 -2.42 7.19 -3.28
CA ALA A 149 -3.20 5.99 -3.49
C ALA A 149 -3.84 5.49 -2.19
N MET A 150 -4.95 4.75 -2.32
CA MET A 150 -5.49 3.93 -1.24
C MET A 150 -5.51 2.47 -1.67
N ILE A 151 -5.33 1.55 -0.72
CA ILE A 151 -5.40 0.11 -0.98
C ILE A 151 -6.81 -0.24 -1.47
N ASN A 152 -6.87 -0.94 -2.61
CA ASN A 152 -8.11 -1.46 -3.18
C ASN A 152 -8.39 -2.86 -2.63
N PHE A 153 -9.21 -2.94 -1.59
CA PHE A 153 -9.58 -4.21 -0.95
C PHE A 153 -10.53 -5.06 -1.80
N ASP A 154 -11.30 -4.44 -2.70
CA ASP A 154 -12.26 -5.15 -3.54
C ASP A 154 -11.57 -6.05 -4.58
N TYR A 155 -10.33 -5.71 -4.96
CA TYR A 155 -9.68 -6.31 -6.13
C TYR A 155 -9.46 -7.82 -6.01
N GLN A 156 -9.10 -8.31 -4.81
CA GLN A 156 -8.83 -9.72 -4.58
C GLN A 156 -10.07 -10.57 -4.90
N ASP A 157 -11.26 -10.14 -4.49
CA ASP A 157 -12.51 -10.88 -4.70
C ASP A 157 -13.08 -10.68 -6.12
N GLN A 158 -12.89 -9.49 -6.72
CA GLN A 158 -13.17 -9.25 -8.13
C GLN A 158 -12.35 -10.20 -9.03
N ALA A 159 -11.04 -10.30 -8.78
CA ALA A 159 -10.16 -11.21 -9.50
C ALA A 159 -10.53 -12.69 -9.27
N ALA A 160 -10.87 -13.06 -8.03
CA ALA A 160 -11.28 -14.44 -7.71
C ALA A 160 -12.54 -14.85 -8.47
N SER A 161 -13.52 -13.94 -8.55
CA SER A 161 -14.77 -14.15 -9.29
C SER A 161 -14.54 -14.32 -10.80
N ALA A 162 -13.47 -13.75 -11.35
CA ALA A 162 -13.06 -13.89 -12.74
C ALA A 162 -12.05 -15.02 -13.00
N ALA A 163 -11.65 -15.80 -11.99
CA ALA A 163 -10.59 -16.80 -12.13
C ALA A 163 -10.88 -17.88 -13.19
N SER A 164 -12.15 -18.22 -13.40
CA SER A 164 -12.56 -19.18 -14.41
C SER A 164 -12.41 -18.65 -15.85
N CYS A 165 -12.61 -17.33 -16.06
CA CYS A 165 -12.61 -16.65 -17.35
C CYS A 165 -12.14 -15.19 -17.22
N LEU A 166 -11.00 -14.85 -17.86
CA LEU A 166 -10.43 -13.50 -17.80
C LEU A 166 -11.37 -12.42 -18.35
N ALA A 167 -12.25 -12.77 -19.29
CA ALA A 167 -13.25 -11.83 -19.83
C ALA A 167 -14.17 -11.24 -18.76
N ASN A 168 -14.37 -11.95 -17.64
CA ASN A 168 -15.17 -11.46 -16.52
C ASN A 168 -14.49 -10.30 -15.76
N MET A 169 -13.21 -9.99 -16.05
CA MET A 169 -12.55 -8.80 -15.52
C MET A 169 -12.89 -7.52 -16.29
N ASP A 170 -13.48 -7.62 -17.50
CA ASP A 170 -13.67 -6.47 -18.39
C ASP A 170 -14.40 -5.32 -17.72
N GLU A 171 -15.54 -5.59 -17.11
CA GLU A 171 -16.35 -4.56 -16.45
C GLU A 171 -15.57 -3.88 -15.30
N ASN A 172 -14.89 -4.66 -14.46
CA ASN A 172 -14.07 -4.13 -13.36
C ASN A 172 -12.93 -3.25 -13.91
N TRP A 173 -12.22 -3.72 -14.93
CA TRP A 173 -11.12 -2.98 -15.53
C TRP A 173 -11.58 -1.73 -16.30
N GLN A 174 -12.72 -1.79 -16.99
CA GLN A 174 -13.31 -0.63 -17.66
C GLN A 174 -13.66 0.44 -16.62
N GLN A 175 -14.36 0.08 -15.56
CA GLN A 175 -14.71 1.01 -14.47
C GLN A 175 -13.47 1.58 -13.77
N MET A 176 -12.45 0.76 -13.51
CA MET A 176 -11.19 1.22 -12.94
C MET A 176 -10.48 2.19 -13.89
N ALA A 177 -10.35 1.86 -15.18
CA ALA A 177 -9.70 2.72 -16.16
C ALA A 177 -10.43 4.07 -16.29
N GLU A 178 -11.76 4.08 -16.25
CA GLU A 178 -12.56 5.32 -16.29
C GLU A 178 -12.39 6.18 -15.05
N LYS A 179 -12.35 5.58 -13.86
CA LYS A 179 -12.28 6.31 -12.58
C LYS A 179 -10.86 6.81 -12.27
N LEU A 180 -9.84 6.02 -12.57
CA LEU A 180 -8.45 6.26 -12.15
C LEU A 180 -7.70 7.24 -13.06
N GLN A 181 -8.41 8.25 -13.57
CA GLN A 181 -7.84 9.31 -14.41
C GLN A 181 -7.21 10.42 -13.56
N ASP A 182 -7.85 10.76 -12.43
CA ASP A 182 -7.45 11.89 -11.57
C ASP A 182 -6.94 11.45 -10.17
N PHE A 183 -7.08 10.17 -9.83
CA PHE A 183 -6.58 9.58 -8.60
C PHE A 183 -6.13 8.14 -8.86
N ASN A 184 -5.42 7.54 -7.90
CA ASN A 184 -4.88 6.19 -8.05
C ASN A 184 -5.30 5.29 -6.89
N VAL A 185 -5.26 3.97 -7.09
CA VAL A 185 -5.45 2.97 -6.04
C VAL A 185 -4.33 1.94 -6.12
N LEU A 186 -4.06 1.24 -5.02
CA LEU A 186 -3.11 0.14 -4.96
C LEU A 186 -3.85 -1.20 -4.90
N SER A 187 -3.96 -1.86 -6.05
CA SER A 187 -4.61 -3.16 -6.17
C SER A 187 -3.63 -4.30 -5.88
N TYR A 188 -4.11 -5.36 -5.24
CA TYR A 188 -3.29 -6.53 -4.91
C TYR A 188 -4.09 -7.82 -5.11
N LEU A 189 -3.40 -8.93 -5.32
CA LEU A 189 -4.02 -10.25 -5.31
C LEU A 189 -3.85 -10.96 -3.98
N SER A 190 -2.69 -10.83 -3.33
CA SER A 190 -2.46 -11.40 -1.99
C SER A 190 -1.98 -10.35 -1.01
N SER A 191 -2.26 -10.57 0.28
CA SER A 191 -1.73 -9.76 1.37
C SER A 191 -1.46 -10.63 2.59
N HIS A 192 -0.58 -10.13 3.45
CA HIS A 192 -0.32 -10.66 4.77
C HIS A 192 -1.51 -10.62 5.74
N ASP A 193 -2.54 -9.83 5.42
CA ASP A 193 -3.76 -9.64 6.24
C ASP A 193 -5.03 -10.13 5.54
N THR A 194 -4.90 -10.83 4.41
CA THR A 194 -6.04 -11.49 3.75
C THR A 194 -5.73 -12.95 3.45
N ARG A 195 -5.58 -13.34 2.18
CA ARG A 195 -5.24 -14.70 1.74
C ARG A 195 -4.21 -14.67 0.62
N LEU A 196 -3.59 -15.81 0.38
CA LEU A 196 -2.82 -16.02 -0.84
C LEU A 196 -3.77 -16.33 -1.99
N PHE A 197 -3.67 -15.60 -3.09
CA PHE A 197 -4.49 -15.80 -4.29
C PHE A 197 -4.02 -17.01 -5.07
N ARG A 198 -4.86 -18.04 -5.15
CA ARG A 198 -4.55 -19.30 -5.84
C ARG A 198 -5.59 -19.67 -6.89
N GLU A 199 -6.73 -18.99 -6.86
CA GLU A 199 -7.87 -19.15 -7.77
C GLU A 199 -7.46 -18.98 -9.24
N GLY A 200 -6.57 -18.02 -9.54
CA GLY A 200 -6.10 -17.75 -10.91
C GLY A 200 -5.04 -18.72 -11.44
N GLY A 201 -4.42 -19.55 -10.58
CA GLY A 201 -3.29 -20.40 -10.96
C GLY A 201 -2.18 -19.62 -11.67
N SER A 202 -1.75 -20.10 -12.83
CA SER A 202 -0.73 -19.41 -13.66
C SER A 202 -1.19 -18.08 -14.25
N ARG A 203 -2.51 -17.79 -14.24
CA ARG A 203 -3.10 -16.57 -14.82
C ARG A 203 -3.21 -15.39 -13.85
N ALA A 204 -2.77 -15.58 -12.60
CA ALA A 204 -2.76 -14.52 -11.60
C ALA A 204 -1.91 -13.31 -12.04
N ALA A 205 -0.83 -13.54 -12.78
CA ALA A 205 0.03 -12.49 -13.30
C ALA A 205 -0.73 -11.53 -14.23
N GLU A 206 -1.50 -12.05 -15.17
CA GLU A 206 -2.33 -11.28 -16.09
C GLU A 206 -3.39 -10.49 -15.34
N MET A 207 -4.05 -11.14 -14.37
CA MET A 207 -5.08 -10.50 -13.55
C MET A 207 -4.54 -9.30 -12.80
N LEU A 208 -3.33 -9.35 -12.25
CA LEU A 208 -2.77 -8.22 -11.53
C LEU A 208 -2.08 -7.22 -12.47
N LEU A 209 -1.17 -7.69 -13.31
CA LEU A 209 -0.26 -6.83 -14.07
C LEU A 209 -0.92 -6.14 -15.26
N LEU A 210 -2.13 -6.55 -15.65
CA LEU A 210 -2.98 -5.84 -16.59
C LEU A 210 -4.08 -5.01 -15.90
N ALA A 211 -4.08 -4.84 -14.58
CA ALA A 211 -5.05 -3.99 -13.89
C ALA A 211 -4.75 -2.49 -14.12
N PRO A 212 -5.75 -1.61 -14.27
CA PRO A 212 -5.55 -0.17 -14.14
C PRO A 212 -5.12 0.21 -12.72
N GLY A 213 -4.50 1.37 -12.56
CA GLY A 213 -3.99 1.90 -11.28
C GLY A 213 -2.59 1.39 -10.89
N ALA A 214 -2.20 1.58 -9.63
CA ALA A 214 -1.01 0.95 -9.07
C ALA A 214 -1.31 -0.50 -8.65
N VAL A 215 -0.29 -1.34 -8.68
CA VAL A 215 -0.41 -2.76 -8.31
C VAL A 215 0.70 -3.16 -7.35
N GLN A 216 0.38 -4.03 -6.39
CA GLN A 216 1.32 -4.60 -5.45
C GLN A 216 1.41 -6.12 -5.63
N ILE A 217 2.62 -6.61 -5.92
CA ILE A 217 2.93 -8.05 -5.89
C ILE A 217 3.32 -8.40 -4.46
N PHE A 218 2.67 -9.41 -3.88
CA PHE A 218 3.05 -9.94 -2.57
C PHE A 218 4.10 -11.03 -2.74
N TYR A 219 5.13 -11.02 -1.89
CA TYR A 219 6.30 -11.87 -2.07
C TYR A 219 5.92 -13.35 -2.22
N GLY A 220 6.45 -13.97 -3.27
CA GLY A 220 6.23 -15.37 -3.56
C GLY A 220 4.97 -15.67 -4.38
N ASP A 221 4.14 -14.69 -4.75
CA ASP A 221 3.09 -14.92 -5.76
C ASP A 221 3.69 -15.25 -7.12
N GLU A 222 4.82 -14.64 -7.45
CA GLU A 222 5.58 -14.88 -8.67
C GLU A 222 6.21 -16.26 -8.75
N SER A 223 6.41 -16.92 -7.61
CA SER A 223 7.02 -18.26 -7.48
C SER A 223 6.06 -19.32 -6.95
N GLY A 224 4.79 -18.98 -6.70
CA GLY A 224 3.79 -19.90 -6.15
C GLY A 224 4.09 -20.37 -4.73
N ARG A 225 4.60 -19.49 -3.86
CA ARG A 225 4.95 -19.78 -2.46
C ARG A 225 3.78 -20.45 -1.71
N PRO A 226 4.00 -21.59 -1.03
CA PRO A 226 2.92 -22.27 -0.34
C PRO A 226 2.46 -21.51 0.91
N PHE A 227 1.19 -21.71 1.27
CA PHE A 227 0.68 -21.27 2.57
C PHE A 227 1.38 -22.03 3.69
N GLY A 228 1.73 -21.33 4.76
CA GLY A 228 2.48 -21.86 5.89
C GLY A 228 1.59 -22.31 7.06
N PRO A 229 2.22 -22.68 8.19
CA PRO A 229 1.53 -23.00 9.42
C PRO A 229 0.73 -21.80 9.96
N THR A 230 -0.39 -22.09 10.64
CA THR A 230 -1.23 -21.11 11.33
C THR A 230 -1.24 -21.35 12.84
N GLY A 231 -1.58 -20.30 13.59
CA GLY A 231 -1.73 -20.36 15.05
C GLY A 231 -3.03 -19.70 15.49
N SER A 232 -2.94 -18.84 16.52
CA SER A 232 -4.07 -18.00 16.95
C SER A 232 -4.46 -16.94 15.90
N ASP A 233 -3.51 -16.54 15.05
CA ASP A 233 -3.77 -15.76 13.86
C ASP A 233 -4.02 -16.73 12.68
N PRO A 234 -5.27 -16.81 12.15
CA PRO A 234 -5.60 -17.70 11.03
C PRO A 234 -4.90 -17.28 9.73
N LEU A 235 -4.43 -16.03 9.63
CA LEU A 235 -3.78 -15.51 8.43
C LEU A 235 -2.26 -15.63 8.48
N GLN A 236 -1.69 -16.08 9.61
CA GLN A 236 -0.24 -16.29 9.78
C GLN A 236 0.38 -17.11 8.64
N GLY A 237 -0.34 -18.09 8.11
CA GLY A 237 0.16 -18.93 7.02
C GLY A 237 0.40 -18.15 5.71
N THR A 238 -0.21 -16.97 5.52
CA THR A 238 0.12 -16.09 4.39
C THR A 238 1.56 -15.55 4.47
N ARG A 239 2.18 -15.59 5.66
CA ARG A 239 3.51 -15.04 5.97
C ARG A 239 4.59 -16.14 6.05
N SER A 240 4.40 -17.25 5.35
CA SER A 240 5.38 -18.34 5.26
C SER A 240 6.72 -17.93 4.64
N ASP A 241 7.76 -18.73 4.87
CA ASP A 241 9.08 -18.53 4.28
C ASP A 241 9.03 -18.49 2.75
N MET A 242 9.88 -17.64 2.17
CA MET A 242 10.05 -17.57 0.73
C MET A 242 10.62 -18.88 0.18
N ASN A 243 10.04 -19.39 -0.91
CA ASN A 243 10.46 -20.63 -1.56
C ASN A 243 11.63 -20.44 -2.53
N TRP A 244 12.76 -19.90 -2.04
CA TRP A 244 13.93 -19.56 -2.85
C TRP A 244 14.43 -20.69 -3.75
N GLN A 245 14.43 -21.93 -3.25
CA GLN A 245 14.84 -23.12 -4.02
C GLN A 245 13.97 -23.36 -5.26
N ASP A 246 12.73 -22.89 -5.27
CA ASP A 246 11.80 -23.10 -6.38
C ASP A 246 11.93 -22.01 -7.45
N VAL A 247 12.42 -20.81 -7.11
CA VAL A 247 12.53 -19.64 -8.00
C VAL A 247 13.36 -19.97 -9.25
N SER A 248 14.51 -20.64 -9.09
CA SER A 248 15.34 -21.14 -10.20
C SER A 248 15.06 -22.61 -10.54
N GLY A 249 14.13 -23.24 -9.83
CA GLY A 249 13.77 -24.65 -9.98
C GLY A 249 12.40 -24.80 -10.62
N LYS A 250 11.50 -25.51 -9.92
CA LYS A 250 10.18 -25.87 -10.45
C LYS A 250 9.27 -24.66 -10.79
N SER A 251 9.52 -23.49 -10.21
CA SER A 251 8.74 -22.28 -10.45
C SER A 251 9.38 -21.31 -11.44
N ALA A 252 10.53 -21.65 -12.04
CA ALA A 252 11.27 -20.76 -12.93
C ALA A 252 10.43 -20.26 -14.13
N ALA A 253 9.58 -21.11 -14.70
CA ALA A 253 8.67 -20.73 -15.78
C ALA A 253 7.60 -19.72 -15.33
N LEU A 254 7.05 -19.89 -14.12
CA LEU A 254 6.09 -18.95 -13.54
C LEU A 254 6.75 -17.60 -13.26
N VAL A 255 7.92 -17.60 -12.62
CA VAL A 255 8.69 -16.38 -12.35
C VAL A 255 8.99 -15.65 -13.67
N LYS A 256 9.39 -16.39 -14.71
CA LYS A 256 9.65 -15.80 -16.03
C LYS A 256 8.39 -15.16 -16.63
N HIS A 257 7.23 -15.78 -16.46
CA HIS A 257 5.94 -15.23 -16.92
C HIS A 257 5.61 -13.91 -16.22
N TRP A 258 5.71 -13.86 -14.89
CA TRP A 258 5.55 -12.64 -14.11
C TRP A 258 6.53 -11.54 -14.54
N GLN A 259 7.80 -11.89 -14.79
CA GLN A 259 8.80 -10.94 -15.30
C GLN A 259 8.42 -10.35 -16.68
N ILE A 260 7.92 -11.19 -17.60
CA ILE A 260 7.50 -10.74 -18.94
C ILE A 260 6.37 -9.71 -18.81
N LEU A 261 5.33 -10.01 -18.02
CA LEU A 261 4.20 -9.11 -17.81
C LEU A 261 4.60 -7.85 -17.03
N GLY A 262 5.49 -7.97 -16.05
CA GLY A 262 5.99 -6.83 -15.29
C GLY A 262 6.79 -5.86 -16.18
N GLN A 263 7.66 -6.40 -17.04
CA GLN A 263 8.39 -5.60 -18.03
C GLN A 263 7.46 -4.99 -19.09
N PHE A 264 6.43 -5.73 -19.50
CA PHE A 264 5.41 -5.21 -20.42
C PHE A 264 4.69 -4.02 -19.81
N ARG A 265 4.18 -4.15 -18.58
CA ARG A 265 3.54 -3.06 -17.83
C ARG A 265 4.47 -1.84 -17.68
N ALA A 266 5.74 -2.07 -17.37
CA ALA A 266 6.71 -0.98 -17.21
C ALA A 266 6.97 -0.21 -18.51
N ARG A 267 6.96 -0.89 -19.66
CA ARG A 267 7.14 -0.26 -20.97
C ARG A 267 5.88 0.43 -21.49
N HIS A 268 4.70 0.07 -20.96
CA HIS A 268 3.41 0.56 -21.43
C HIS A 268 2.59 1.20 -20.31
N PRO A 269 2.86 2.49 -19.98
CA PRO A 269 2.07 3.25 -19.02
C PRO A 269 0.56 3.25 -19.27
N ALA A 270 0.10 3.04 -20.51
CA ALA A 270 -1.31 2.90 -20.86
C ALA A 270 -2.01 1.74 -20.14
N ILE A 271 -1.27 0.68 -19.76
CA ILE A 271 -1.85 -0.38 -18.94
C ILE A 271 -2.30 0.16 -17.58
N GLY A 272 -1.49 0.96 -16.90
CA GLY A 272 -1.86 1.47 -15.57
C GLY A 272 -2.77 2.70 -15.62
N ALA A 273 -2.54 3.62 -16.55
CA ALA A 273 -3.12 4.96 -16.52
C ALA A 273 -3.89 5.33 -17.82
N GLY A 274 -4.05 4.40 -18.74
CA GLY A 274 -4.78 4.61 -19.98
C GLY A 274 -6.29 4.43 -19.82
N LYS A 275 -7.04 5.00 -20.76
CA LYS A 275 -8.48 4.73 -20.91
C LYS A 275 -8.69 3.41 -21.62
N GLN A 276 -9.66 2.62 -21.19
CA GLN A 276 -9.97 1.34 -21.79
C GLN A 276 -11.13 1.45 -22.80
N THR A 277 -11.03 0.70 -23.90
CA THR A 277 -12.12 0.44 -24.83
C THR A 277 -12.19 -1.07 -25.09
N THR A 278 -13.28 -1.72 -24.67
CA THR A 278 -13.53 -3.14 -24.94
C THR A 278 -13.74 -3.39 -26.43
N LEU A 279 -13.17 -4.47 -26.95
CA LEU A 279 -13.28 -4.85 -28.36
C LEU A 279 -14.42 -5.84 -28.57
N ALA A 280 -15.23 -5.59 -29.61
CA ALA A 280 -16.18 -6.57 -30.10
C ALA A 280 -15.45 -7.64 -30.94
N LEU A 281 -15.29 -8.84 -30.39
CA LEU A 281 -14.67 -9.98 -31.06
C LEU A 281 -15.70 -11.08 -31.30
N SER A 282 -15.61 -11.77 -32.44
CA SER A 282 -16.48 -12.92 -32.73
C SER A 282 -16.20 -14.13 -31.84
N GLN A 283 -14.96 -14.25 -31.34
CA GLN A 283 -14.53 -15.22 -30.36
C GLN A 283 -13.45 -14.61 -29.46
N GLY A 284 -13.39 -15.05 -28.20
CA GLY A 284 -12.45 -14.53 -27.22
C GLY A 284 -12.89 -13.22 -26.58
N TYR A 285 -11.93 -12.52 -25.98
CA TYR A 285 -12.10 -11.25 -25.29
C TYR A 285 -10.91 -10.35 -25.60
N GLY A 286 -11.12 -9.05 -25.71
CA GLY A 286 -10.01 -8.11 -25.87
C GLY A 286 -10.41 -6.69 -25.56
N PHE A 287 -9.40 -5.86 -25.31
CA PHE A 287 -9.55 -4.44 -25.04
C PHE A 287 -8.33 -3.69 -25.56
N VAL A 288 -8.51 -2.40 -25.79
CA VAL A 288 -7.42 -1.45 -26.03
C VAL A 288 -7.30 -0.52 -24.83
N ARG A 289 -6.08 -0.20 -24.41
CA ARG A 289 -5.80 0.90 -23.50
C ARG A 289 -4.89 1.94 -24.12
N GLU A 290 -5.25 3.21 -23.97
CA GLU A 290 -4.54 4.32 -24.60
C GLU A 290 -4.20 5.42 -23.58
N LYS A 291 -2.96 5.91 -23.64
CA LYS A 291 -2.47 7.07 -22.90
C LYS A 291 -1.48 7.85 -23.76
N GLY A 292 -1.94 8.96 -24.36
CA GLY A 292 -1.12 9.74 -25.28
C GLY A 292 -0.79 8.89 -26.52
N GLU A 293 0.51 8.73 -26.81
CA GLU A 293 1.00 7.90 -27.93
C GLU A 293 1.17 6.41 -27.58
N ASP A 294 1.11 6.05 -26.29
CA ASP A 294 1.17 4.63 -25.87
C ASP A 294 -0.23 4.01 -26.00
N SER A 295 -0.35 3.02 -26.89
CA SER A 295 -1.59 2.28 -27.17
C SER A 295 -1.29 0.79 -27.15
N VAL A 296 -2.05 0.05 -26.33
CA VAL A 296 -1.88 -1.38 -26.12
C VAL A 296 -3.19 -2.10 -26.39
N MET A 297 -3.12 -3.11 -27.26
CA MET A 297 -4.22 -4.06 -27.46
C MET A 297 -3.90 -5.37 -26.74
N VAL A 298 -4.81 -5.83 -25.89
CA VAL A 298 -4.75 -7.14 -25.23
C VAL A 298 -5.86 -8.01 -25.79
N VAL A 299 -5.51 -9.22 -26.23
CA VAL A 299 -6.47 -10.20 -26.74
C VAL A 299 -6.29 -11.52 -26.00
N TRP A 300 -7.39 -12.05 -25.48
CA TRP A 300 -7.52 -13.36 -24.88
C TRP A 300 -8.35 -14.26 -25.81
N ALA A 301 -7.69 -15.21 -26.48
CA ALA A 301 -8.34 -16.08 -27.46
C ALA A 301 -9.38 -17.07 -26.87
N GLY A 302 -9.44 -17.22 -25.54
CA GLY A 302 -10.30 -18.19 -24.87
C GLY A 302 -9.54 -19.45 -24.44
N LYS A 303 -10.27 -20.48 -23.98
CA LYS A 303 -9.67 -21.80 -23.72
C LYS A 303 -9.61 -22.55 -25.05
N ALA A 304 -8.50 -23.24 -25.32
CA ALA A 304 -8.48 -24.24 -26.38
C ALA A 304 -9.51 -25.33 -26.03
N GLU A 305 -10.34 -25.69 -27.00
CA GLU A 305 -11.25 -26.84 -26.91
C GLU A 305 -10.49 -28.16 -26.71
#